data_AF-A0A1X7GV04-F1
#
_entry.id   AF-A0A1X7GV04-F1
#
_cell.length_a   1.000
_cell.length_b   1.000
_cell.length_c   1.000
_cell.angle_alpha   90.00
_cell.angle_beta   90.00
_cell.angle_gamma   90.00
#
_symmetry.space_group_name_H-M   'P 1'
#
loop_
_entity.id
_entity.type
_entity.pdbx_description
1 polymer ?
#
loop_
_entity_poly.entity_id
_entity_poly.type
_entity_poly.pdbx_seq_one_letter_code
_entity_poly.pdbx_strand_id
1 'polypeptide(L)'
;ILLTSGGAYIRIKGSNIEVHAPGTIDIKGAKKTLDGPASMEHDFKELPNSPESGMYDEQNRLRTSFGTPLEDVAIEFDVPGQGKRVYFTDQDGMTSRLFSDKPDTARMRLVPDELVVPTGADTFVPRIKP
;
A
#
# COMPACT_ATOMS: atom_id res chain seq x y z
N ILE A 1 5.09 -31.48 -49.78
CA ILE A 1 5.87 -32.69 -49.45
C ILE A 1 4.91 -33.88 -49.38
N LEU A 2 5.27 -35.04 -49.94
CA LEU A 2 4.47 -36.27 -49.92
C LEU A 2 5.39 -37.46 -49.61
N LEU A 3 5.07 -38.23 -48.57
CA LEU A 3 5.70 -39.50 -48.24
C LEU A 3 4.65 -40.60 -48.36
N THR A 4 4.98 -41.72 -49.00
CA THR A 4 4.04 -42.84 -49.19
C THR A 4 4.72 -44.18 -48.99
N SER A 5 3.99 -45.13 -48.41
CA SER A 5 4.42 -46.52 -48.25
C SER A 5 3.20 -47.41 -47.99
N GLY A 6 3.10 -48.55 -48.69
CA GLY A 6 2.08 -49.57 -48.42
C GLY A 6 0.61 -49.08 -48.47
N GLY A 7 0.29 -48.11 -49.32
CA GLY A 7 -1.04 -47.49 -49.41
C GLY A 7 -1.31 -46.39 -48.38
N ALA A 8 -0.41 -46.19 -47.41
CA ALA A 8 -0.44 -45.04 -46.51
C ALA A 8 0.29 -43.83 -47.11
N TYR A 9 -0.10 -42.63 -46.71
CA TYR A 9 0.59 -41.40 -47.07
C TYR A 9 0.55 -40.33 -45.97
N ILE A 10 1.59 -39.48 -45.97
CA ILE A 10 1.66 -38.23 -45.24
C ILE A 10 1.90 -37.11 -46.24
N ARG A 11 0.98 -36.13 -46.31
CA ARG A 11 1.06 -34.99 -47.23
C ARG A 11 1.09 -33.68 -46.47
N ILE A 12 2.06 -32.81 -46.81
CA ILE A 12 2.14 -31.43 -46.33
C ILE A 12 2.00 -30.50 -47.53
N LYS A 13 0.90 -29.75 -47.58
CA LYS A 13 0.60 -28.80 -48.66
C LYS A 13 -0.22 -27.64 -48.13
N GLY A 14 0.18 -26.40 -48.46
CA GLY A 14 -0.63 -25.20 -48.22
C GLY A 14 -1.13 -25.08 -46.77
N SER A 15 -0.22 -25.18 -45.80
CA SER A 15 -0.53 -25.15 -44.37
C SER A 15 -1.36 -26.31 -43.81
N ASN A 16 -1.66 -27.33 -44.61
CA ASN A 16 -2.34 -28.54 -44.17
C ASN A 16 -1.37 -29.72 -44.04
N ILE A 17 -1.63 -30.57 -43.04
CA ILE A 17 -0.98 -31.86 -42.84
C ILE A 17 -2.07 -32.94 -42.91
N GLU A 18 -1.94 -33.86 -43.86
CA GLU A 18 -2.86 -34.98 -44.05
C GLU A 18 -2.14 -36.30 -43.79
N VAL A 19 -2.76 -37.17 -42.99
CA VAL A 19 -2.27 -38.52 -42.69
C VAL A 19 -3.37 -39.51 -43.04
N HIS A 20 -3.05 -40.47 -43.90
CA HIS A 20 -3.97 -41.52 -44.34
C HIS A 20 -3.25 -42.86 -44.34
N ALA A 21 -3.91 -43.90 -43.82
CA ALA A 21 -3.43 -45.27 -43.90
C ALA A 21 -4.62 -46.23 -43.99
N PRO A 22 -4.52 -47.30 -44.80
CA PRO A 22 -5.48 -48.40 -44.76
C PRO A 22 -5.20 -49.23 -43.50
N GLY A 23 -5.78 -48.83 -42.37
CA GLY A 23 -5.61 -49.50 -41.08
C GLY A 23 -5.63 -48.54 -39.90
N THR A 24 -5.24 -49.03 -38.72
CA THR A 24 -5.19 -48.24 -37.49
C THR A 24 -4.03 -47.25 -37.53
N ILE A 25 -4.32 -46.00 -37.15
CA ILE A 25 -3.31 -44.96 -36.95
C ILE A 25 -3.07 -44.80 -35.45
N ASP A 26 -1.91 -45.28 -34.97
CA ASP A 26 -1.49 -45.11 -33.57
C ASP A 26 -0.61 -43.87 -33.39
N ILE A 27 -1.05 -42.92 -32.56
CA ILE A 27 -0.30 -41.68 -32.24
C ILE A 27 0.32 -41.82 -30.85
N LYS A 28 1.64 -42.05 -30.77
CA LYS A 28 2.38 -42.13 -29.49
C LYS A 28 2.77 -40.72 -29.01
N GLY A 29 1.98 -40.15 -28.10
CA GLY A 29 2.14 -38.79 -27.57
C GLY A 29 3.28 -38.55 -26.57
N ALA A 30 4.12 -39.56 -26.27
CA ALA A 30 5.17 -39.47 -25.25
C ALA A 30 6.28 -38.42 -25.51
N LYS A 31 6.30 -37.80 -26.69
CA LYS A 31 7.25 -36.73 -27.07
C LYS A 31 6.61 -35.35 -27.22
N LYS A 32 5.38 -35.13 -26.76
CA LYS A 32 4.86 -33.77 -26.59
C LYS A 32 5.49 -33.18 -25.33
N THR A 33 6.61 -32.48 -25.47
CA THR A 33 7.14 -31.63 -24.40
C THR A 33 6.15 -30.49 -24.21
N LEU A 34 5.35 -30.56 -23.14
CA LEU A 34 4.44 -29.50 -22.72
C LEU A 34 5.20 -28.65 -21.71
N ASP A 35 6.25 -27.99 -22.18
CA ASP A 35 6.96 -26.99 -21.37
C ASP A 35 6.04 -25.77 -21.29
N GLY A 36 5.27 -25.68 -20.20
CA GLY A 36 4.65 -24.42 -19.82
C GLY A 36 5.72 -23.34 -19.62
N PRO A 37 5.36 -22.04 -19.61
CA PRO A 37 6.32 -20.99 -19.30
C PRO A 37 6.99 -21.31 -17.96
N ALA A 38 8.32 -21.35 -17.96
CA ALA A 38 9.09 -21.44 -16.73
C ALA A 38 8.74 -20.22 -15.86
N SER A 39 8.39 -20.46 -14.60
CA SER A 39 8.15 -19.38 -13.64
C SER A 39 9.43 -18.54 -13.56
N MET A 40 9.40 -17.32 -14.08
CA MET A 40 10.47 -16.35 -13.86
C MET A 40 10.16 -15.63 -12.55
N GLU A 41 11.12 -15.59 -11.63
CA GLU A 41 11.04 -14.68 -10.48
C GLU A 41 10.93 -13.25 -11.02
N HIS A 42 9.90 -12.55 -10.57
CA HIS A 42 9.71 -11.14 -10.87
C HIS A 42 10.15 -10.34 -9.65
N ASP A 43 11.19 -9.53 -9.81
CA ASP A 43 11.58 -8.56 -8.78
C ASP A 43 10.49 -7.49 -8.66
N PHE A 44 9.71 -7.55 -7.58
CA PHE A 44 8.80 -6.48 -7.24
C PHE A 44 9.62 -5.26 -6.83
N LYS A 45 9.28 -4.11 -7.41
CA LYS A 45 9.85 -2.84 -6.97
C LYS A 45 9.43 -2.61 -5.53
N GLU A 46 10.41 -2.43 -4.64
CA GLU A 46 10.15 -2.11 -3.24
C GLU A 46 9.24 -0.88 -3.18
N LEU A 47 8.20 -0.97 -2.34
CA LEU A 47 7.36 0.18 -2.07
C LEU A 47 8.23 1.30 -1.48
N PRO A 48 7.92 2.57 -1.78
CA PRO A 48 8.66 3.68 -1.21
C PRO A 48 8.56 3.64 0.32
N ASN A 49 9.61 3.15 0.97
CA ASN A 49 9.79 3.29 2.41
C ASN A 49 10.22 4.73 2.64
N SER A 50 9.33 5.57 3.19
CA SER A 50 9.74 6.90 3.63
C SER A 50 10.72 6.71 4.79
N PRO A 51 11.83 7.47 4.88
CA PRO A 51 12.82 7.32 5.94
C PRO A 51 12.27 7.60 7.36
N GLU A 52 11.06 8.16 7.46
CA GLU A 52 10.33 8.34 8.72
C GLU A 52 9.24 7.28 8.96
N SER A 53 9.03 6.32 8.07
CA SER A 53 7.99 5.29 8.19
C SER A 53 8.39 4.21 9.20
N GLY A 54 8.28 4.53 10.50
CA GLY A 54 8.22 3.49 11.53
C GLY A 54 7.04 2.53 11.28
N MET A 55 7.09 1.34 11.86
CA MET A 55 6.01 0.33 11.73
C MET A 55 4.65 0.80 12.25
N TYR A 56 4.63 1.86 13.07
CA TYR A 56 3.44 2.46 13.65
C TYR A 56 3.44 3.96 13.39
N ASP A 57 2.31 4.50 12.96
CA ASP A 57 2.08 5.94 12.85
C ASP A 57 0.76 6.36 13.50
N GLU A 58 0.75 7.57 14.05
CA GLU A 58 -0.43 8.17 14.69
C GLU A 58 -0.56 9.64 14.29
N GLN A 59 -1.78 10.06 13.99
CA GLN A 59 -2.14 11.44 13.71
C GLN A 59 -3.55 11.72 14.20
N ASN A 60 -3.69 12.76 15.03
CA ASN A 60 -4.96 13.12 15.63
C ASN A 60 -5.50 14.39 14.99
N ARG A 61 -6.82 14.56 14.98
CA ARG A 61 -7.47 15.80 14.58
C ARG A 61 -8.17 16.43 15.76
N LEU A 62 -7.81 17.65 16.11
CA LEU A 62 -8.37 18.41 17.21
C LEU A 62 -9.43 19.37 16.71
N ARG A 63 -10.62 19.30 17.32
CA ARG A 63 -11.77 20.16 17.00
C ARG A 63 -12.52 20.55 18.26
N THR A 64 -13.24 21.67 18.18
CA THR A 64 -14.24 22.05 19.19
C THR A 64 -15.42 21.08 19.17
N SER A 65 -16.29 21.16 20.19
CA SER A 65 -17.54 20.37 20.24
C SER A 65 -18.49 20.63 19.06
N PHE A 66 -18.33 21.77 18.39
CA PHE A 66 -19.12 22.17 17.22
C PHE A 66 -18.45 21.80 15.89
N GLY A 67 -17.26 21.19 15.94
CA GLY A 67 -16.56 20.70 14.77
C GLY A 67 -15.57 21.69 14.15
N THR A 68 -15.39 22.88 14.72
CA THR A 68 -14.37 23.86 14.29
C THR A 68 -12.98 23.28 14.52
N PRO A 69 -12.11 23.22 13.49
CA PRO A 69 -10.71 22.86 13.65
C PRO A 69 -10.00 23.76 14.66
N LEU A 70 -9.16 23.16 15.51
CA LEU A 70 -8.24 23.90 16.35
C LEU A 70 -6.95 24.13 15.57
N GLU A 71 -6.86 25.24 14.83
CA GLU A 71 -5.66 25.65 14.07
C GLU A 71 -4.62 26.33 14.96
N ASP A 72 -3.34 26.09 14.69
CA ASP A 72 -2.19 26.74 15.36
C ASP A 72 -2.21 26.61 16.89
N VAL A 73 -2.69 25.47 17.39
CA VAL A 73 -2.77 25.18 18.82
C VAL A 73 -1.58 24.35 19.26
N ALA A 74 -0.90 24.82 20.32
CA ALA A 74 0.22 24.12 20.92
C ALA A 74 -0.21 22.81 21.61
N ILE A 75 0.48 21.73 21.25
CA ILE A 75 0.31 20.39 21.82
C ILE A 75 1.66 19.85 22.29
N GLU A 76 1.71 19.37 23.53
CA GLU A 76 2.85 18.64 24.07
C GLU A 76 2.65 17.14 23.83
N PHE A 77 3.58 16.52 23.12
CA PHE A 77 3.71 15.08 23.02
C PHE A 77 4.86 14.59 23.92
N ASP A 78 4.55 13.64 24.79
CA ASP A 78 5.52 12.89 25.59
C ASP A 78 5.60 11.47 25.03
N VAL A 79 6.65 11.22 24.25
CA VAL A 79 6.89 9.93 23.60
C VAL A 79 7.97 9.19 24.41
N PRO A 80 7.69 7.97 24.90
CA PRO A 80 8.68 7.18 25.62
C PRO A 80 9.98 7.02 24.83
N GLY A 81 11.11 7.38 25.45
CA GLY A 81 12.44 7.32 24.84
C GLY A 81 12.84 8.51 23.96
N GLN A 82 11.89 9.34 23.50
CA GLN A 82 12.18 10.57 22.75
C GLN A 82 11.98 11.85 23.58
N GLY A 83 11.27 11.75 24.70
CA GLY A 83 10.99 12.84 25.61
C GLY A 83 9.82 13.72 25.14
N LYS A 84 9.69 14.88 25.81
CA LYS A 84 8.62 15.84 25.55
C LYS A 84 8.98 16.79 24.40
N ARG A 85 8.04 17.00 23.48
CA ARG A 85 8.16 17.95 22.37
C ARG A 85 6.84 18.68 22.16
N VAL A 86 6.93 19.96 21.78
CA VAL A 86 5.77 20.79 21.47
C VAL A 86 5.64 20.91 19.96
N TYR A 87 4.43 20.69 19.46
CA TYR A 87 4.05 20.88 18.06
C TYR A 87 2.82 21.78 17.99
N PHE A 88 2.50 22.22 16.78
CA PHE A 88 1.30 23.02 16.49
C PHE A 88 0.41 22.25 15.52
N THR A 89 -0.90 22.41 15.68
CA THR A 89 -1.87 21.86 14.73
C THR A 89 -1.92 22.69 13.44
N ASP A 90 -2.22 22.04 12.31
CA ASP A 90 -2.40 22.73 11.03
C ASP A 90 -3.79 23.40 10.90
N GLN A 91 -4.07 23.97 9.72
CA GLN A 91 -5.33 24.66 9.40
C GLN A 91 -6.57 23.75 9.52
N ASP A 92 -6.38 22.44 9.36
CA ASP A 92 -7.42 21.44 9.54
C ASP A 92 -7.51 20.91 10.97
N GLY A 93 -6.64 21.38 11.88
CA GLY A 93 -6.55 20.92 13.25
C GLY A 93 -5.82 19.57 13.37
N MET A 94 -5.06 19.16 12.36
CA MET A 94 -4.28 17.93 12.41
C MET A 94 -3.02 18.14 13.24
N THR A 95 -2.67 17.16 14.07
CA THR A 95 -1.38 17.11 14.73
C THR A 95 -0.27 16.75 13.74
N SER A 96 0.97 17.07 14.09
CA SER A 96 2.13 16.46 13.43
C SER A 96 2.01 14.94 13.52
N ARG A 97 2.33 14.26 12.41
CA ARG A 97 2.32 12.80 12.36
C ARG A 97 3.48 12.26 13.18
N LEU A 98 3.19 11.31 14.05
CA LEU A 98 4.19 10.60 14.83
C LEU A 98 4.45 9.25 14.21
N PHE A 99 5.71 8.84 14.24
CA PHE A 99 6.16 7.54 13.78
C PHE A 99 6.94 6.83 14.90
N SER A 100 6.77 5.52 15.00
CA SER A 100 7.47 4.67 15.97
C SER A 100 7.73 3.27 15.40
N ASP A 101 8.86 2.68 15.77
CA ASP A 101 9.18 1.28 15.47
C ASP A 101 8.62 0.30 16.50
N LYS A 102 8.11 0.82 17.63
CA LYS A 102 7.54 0.02 18.72
C LYS A 102 6.09 0.42 18.96
N PRO A 103 5.20 -0.55 19.25
CA PRO A 103 3.87 -0.24 19.75
C PRO A 103 4.03 0.34 21.16
N ASP A 104 3.88 1.65 21.29
CA ASP A 104 4.01 2.35 22.56
C ASP A 104 2.96 3.46 22.69
N THR A 105 2.66 3.86 23.92
CA THR A 105 1.65 4.87 24.22
C THR A 105 2.30 6.23 24.40
N ALA A 106 2.19 7.09 23.39
CA ALA A 106 2.53 8.50 23.52
C ALA A 106 1.42 9.24 24.31
N ARG A 107 1.81 10.18 25.17
CA ARG A 107 0.85 11.05 25.86
C ARG A 107 0.79 12.39 25.15
N MET A 108 -0.39 12.76 24.67
CA MET A 108 -0.66 14.07 24.09
C MET A 108 -1.39 14.95 25.10
N ARG A 109 -0.96 16.20 25.26
CA ARG A 109 -1.61 17.20 26.11
C ARG A 109 -1.75 18.50 25.35
N LEU A 110 -2.97 19.03 25.29
CA LEU A 110 -3.18 20.43 24.93
C LEU A 110 -2.46 21.30 25.94
N VAL A 111 -1.70 22.29 25.47
CA VAL A 111 -1.08 23.29 26.35
C VAL A 111 -2.15 24.34 26.66
N PRO A 112 -2.80 24.29 27.85
CA PRO A 112 -4.05 25.01 28.08
C PRO A 112 -3.88 26.51 28.28
N ASP A 113 -2.66 26.96 28.60
CA ASP A 113 -2.36 28.36 28.86
C ASP A 113 -2.66 29.29 27.67
N GLU A 114 -2.91 28.70 26.49
CA GLU A 114 -3.21 29.40 25.24
C GLU A 114 -4.65 29.24 24.75
N LEU A 115 -5.54 28.46 25.39
CA LEU A 115 -6.87 28.19 24.81
C LEU A 115 -8.03 28.42 25.78
N VAL A 116 -8.88 29.41 25.50
CA VAL A 116 -10.21 29.53 26.11
C VAL A 116 -11.26 29.22 25.05
N VAL A 117 -12.05 28.17 25.27
CA VAL A 117 -13.23 27.83 24.46
C VAL A 117 -14.47 28.20 25.27
N PRO A 118 -15.14 29.33 24.98
CA PRO A 118 -16.37 29.72 25.66
C PRO A 118 -17.47 28.69 25.40
N THR A 119 -18.29 28.41 26.42
CA THR A 119 -19.44 27.53 26.29
C THR A 119 -20.41 28.08 25.24
N GLY A 120 -20.57 27.38 24.12
CA GLY A 120 -21.46 27.78 23.03
C GLY A 120 -20.83 28.66 21.94
N ALA A 121 -19.51 28.84 21.91
CA ALA A 121 -18.82 29.59 20.86
C ALA A 121 -18.17 28.66 19.82
N ASP A 122 -18.30 29.01 18.54
CA ASP A 122 -17.58 28.40 17.41
C ASP A 122 -16.12 28.87 17.30
N THR A 123 -15.75 29.90 18.06
CA THR A 123 -14.45 30.55 18.05
C THR A 123 -13.70 30.31 19.36
N PHE A 124 -12.42 29.97 19.24
CA PHE A 124 -11.48 29.96 20.37
C PHE A 124 -10.72 31.28 20.41
N VAL A 125 -10.37 31.75 21.61
CA VAL A 125 -9.51 32.94 21.76
C VAL A 125 -8.18 32.49 22.33
N PRO A 126 -7.06 32.69 21.60
CA PRO A 126 -5.76 32.45 22.18
C PRO A 126 -5.52 33.44 23.31
N ARG A 127 -5.15 32.94 24.50
CA ARG A 127 -4.83 33.84 25.62
C ARG A 127 -3.46 34.47 25.34
N ILE A 128 -3.48 35.67 24.75
CA ILE A 128 -2.29 36.50 24.54
C ILE A 128 -1.63 36.71 25.90
N LYS A 129 -0.40 36.22 26.09
CA LYS A 129 0.41 36.56 27.26
C LYS A 129 0.68 38.08 27.22
N PRO A 130 0.52 38.80 28.35
CA PRO A 130 0.86 40.22 28.45
C PRO A 130 2.35 40.47 28.24
#